data_AF-A0A7C3SYF6-F1
#
_entry.id   AF-A0A7C3SYF6-F1
#
_cell.length_a   1.000
_cell.length_b   1.000
_cell.length_c   1.000
_cell.angle_alpha   90.00
_cell.angle_beta   90.00
_cell.angle_gamma   90.00
#
_symmetry.space_group_name_H-M   'P 1'
#
loop_
_entity.id
_entity.type
_entity.pdbx_description
1 polymer ?
#
loop_
_entity_poly.entity_id
_entity_poly.type
_entity_poly.pdbx_seq_one_letter_code
_entity_poly.pdbx_strand_id
1 'polypeptide(L)'
;MTSAFFQLCEPTYIENWPPLLINHSITTYYFPLSPEEIYCLLSGKFNDLKELEAKIDEKIQQFPNGVFARLGSRSPKDDYIALKNNFQYHSGKEIIESFWRSERIAKDILLARENNYIPFLVLREWIQIEPWQEFRGFVIGRKLVGLSQYNYIINETFPEIKENEDRIVWSIQMKMGVIKELLPTDDIIIDFIYSNEQFGNEIVNEVKVLELNPFSIYTDPCLFNWSRDTFDKFEFRYLQ
;
A
#
# COMPACT_ATOMS: atom_id res chain seq x y z
N MET A 1 -5.42 -9.09 -18.10
CA MET A 1 -4.94 -9.89 -16.94
C MET A 1 -5.83 -11.13 -16.86
N THR A 2 -5.30 -12.29 -16.48
CA THR A 2 -6.10 -13.53 -16.43
C THR A 2 -6.82 -13.65 -15.08
N SER A 3 -7.87 -14.46 -15.00
CA SER A 3 -8.54 -14.79 -13.73
C SER A 3 -7.56 -15.40 -12.70
N ALA A 4 -6.56 -16.17 -13.17
CA ALA A 4 -5.49 -16.70 -12.31
C ALA A 4 -4.63 -15.60 -11.67
N PHE A 5 -4.33 -14.51 -12.40
CA PHE A 5 -3.61 -13.37 -11.84
C PHE A 5 -4.46 -12.64 -10.79
N PHE A 6 -5.77 -12.51 -11.04
CA PHE A 6 -6.69 -11.92 -10.06
C PHE A 6 -6.70 -12.71 -8.75
N GLN A 7 -6.87 -14.04 -8.82
CA GLN A 7 -6.86 -14.92 -7.64
C GLN A 7 -5.54 -14.86 -6.86
N LEU A 8 -4.42 -14.60 -7.53
CA LEU A 8 -3.13 -14.41 -6.89
C LEU A 8 -3.06 -13.08 -6.11
N CYS A 9 -3.68 -12.02 -6.62
CA CYS A 9 -3.67 -10.69 -6.00
C CYS A 9 -4.77 -10.50 -4.94
N GLU A 10 -5.92 -11.13 -5.11
CA GLU A 10 -7.10 -10.92 -4.25
C GLU A 10 -6.79 -11.02 -2.74
N PRO A 11 -6.01 -12.01 -2.25
CA PRO A 11 -5.65 -12.09 -0.84
C PRO A 11 -4.85 -10.88 -0.32
N THR A 12 -4.23 -10.11 -1.21
CA THR A 12 -3.39 -8.95 -0.86
C THR A 12 -4.17 -7.64 -0.84
N TYR A 13 -5.46 -7.64 -1.21
CA TYR A 13 -6.31 -6.46 -1.11
C TYR A 13 -6.67 -6.17 0.34
N ILE A 14 -6.68 -4.89 0.71
CA ILE A 14 -6.76 -4.44 2.11
C ILE A 14 -8.01 -4.99 2.83
N GLU A 15 -9.15 -5.02 2.15
CA GLU A 15 -10.41 -5.55 2.66
C GLU A 15 -10.38 -7.07 2.93
N ASN A 16 -9.41 -7.78 2.35
CA ASN A 16 -9.20 -9.21 2.53
C ASN A 16 -8.10 -9.53 3.56
N TRP A 17 -7.44 -8.51 4.12
CA TRP A 17 -6.45 -8.72 5.17
C TRP A 17 -7.12 -9.21 6.46
N PRO A 18 -6.50 -10.14 7.19
CA PRO A 18 -6.99 -10.50 8.52
C PRO A 18 -7.08 -9.27 9.44
N PRO A 19 -8.17 -9.08 10.20
CA PRO A 19 -8.39 -7.84 10.97
C PRO A 19 -7.25 -7.48 11.93
N LEU A 20 -6.60 -8.48 12.53
CA LEU A 20 -5.44 -8.26 13.41
C LEU A 20 -4.20 -7.77 12.65
N LEU A 21 -4.06 -8.10 11.36
CA LEU A 21 -2.97 -7.58 10.53
C LEU A 21 -3.18 -6.08 10.25
N ILE A 22 -4.42 -5.64 10.06
CA ILE A 22 -4.77 -4.24 9.81
C ILE A 22 -4.33 -3.34 10.98
N ASN A 23 -4.33 -3.84 12.22
CA ASN A 23 -3.84 -3.11 13.40
C ASN A 23 -2.32 -2.83 13.36
N HIS A 24 -1.58 -3.45 12.45
CA HIS A 24 -0.16 -3.17 12.22
C HIS A 24 0.10 -2.25 11.02
N SER A 25 -0.96 -1.73 10.40
CA SER A 25 -0.93 -0.79 9.28
C SER A 25 -1.28 0.63 9.76
N ILE A 26 -1.23 1.59 8.84
CA ILE A 26 -1.81 2.92 9.01
C ILE A 26 -3.31 2.79 9.33
N THR A 27 -3.84 3.67 10.18
CA THR A 27 -5.27 3.78 10.48
C THR A 27 -6.08 3.80 9.18
N THR A 28 -6.95 2.81 9.01
CA THR A 28 -7.65 2.57 7.74
C THR A 28 -9.15 2.40 7.95
N TYR A 29 -9.95 3.05 7.11
CA TYR A 29 -11.37 2.79 6.93
C TYR A 29 -11.63 2.35 5.49
N TYR A 30 -12.51 1.38 5.28
CA TYR A 30 -12.86 0.92 3.93
C TYR A 30 -14.30 0.46 3.85
N PHE A 31 -14.88 0.52 2.65
CA PHE A 31 -16.23 0.06 2.38
C PHE A 31 -16.41 -0.35 0.92
N PRO A 32 -17.31 -1.30 0.63
CA PRO A 32 -17.57 -1.73 -0.75
C PRO A 32 -18.26 -0.60 -1.52
N LEU A 33 -17.90 -0.46 -2.79
CA LEU A 33 -18.64 0.37 -3.75
C LEU A 33 -19.81 -0.42 -4.32
N SER A 34 -20.94 0.25 -4.55
CA SER A 34 -22.09 -0.31 -5.25
C SER A 34 -21.84 -0.40 -6.77
N PRO A 35 -22.55 -1.27 -7.50
CA PRO A 35 -22.48 -1.32 -8.96
C PRO A 35 -22.78 0.02 -9.64
N GLU A 36 -23.70 0.81 -9.08
CA GLU A 36 -24.05 2.13 -9.61
C GLU A 36 -22.91 3.14 -9.38
N GLU A 37 -22.34 3.18 -8.16
CA GLU A 37 -21.19 4.04 -7.87
C GLU A 37 -20.00 3.71 -8.77
N ILE A 38 -19.73 2.42 -8.99
CA ILE A 38 -18.70 1.94 -9.92
C ILE A 38 -18.96 2.43 -11.35
N TYR A 39 -20.19 2.30 -11.83
CA TYR A 39 -20.57 2.74 -13.17
C TYR A 39 -20.44 4.27 -13.32
N CYS A 40 -20.89 5.04 -12.34
CA CYS A 40 -20.79 6.49 -12.34
C CYS A 40 -19.35 6.98 -12.22
N LEU A 41 -18.51 6.31 -11.41
CA LEU A 41 -17.07 6.56 -11.32
C LEU A 41 -16.38 6.35 -12.67
N LEU A 42 -16.68 5.27 -13.39
CA LEU A 42 -16.09 5.04 -14.73
C LEU A 42 -16.63 6.01 -15.79
N SER A 43 -17.87 6.44 -15.66
CA SER A 43 -18.57 7.26 -16.66
C SER A 43 -18.41 8.77 -16.44
N GLY A 44 -17.78 9.20 -15.33
CA GLY A 44 -17.65 10.61 -14.96
C GLY A 44 -18.97 11.28 -14.57
N LYS A 45 -19.97 10.50 -14.13
CA LYS A 45 -21.31 11.00 -13.74
C LYS A 45 -21.32 11.47 -12.29
N PHE A 46 -20.56 12.53 -11.99
CA PHE A 46 -20.34 12.97 -10.61
C PHE A 46 -21.60 13.45 -9.87
N ASN A 47 -22.61 13.93 -10.59
CA ASN A 47 -23.89 14.33 -9.98
C ASN A 47 -24.61 13.14 -9.31
N ASP A 48 -24.37 11.93 -9.81
CA ASP A 48 -24.99 10.70 -9.30
C ASP A 48 -24.16 10.08 -8.15
N LEU A 49 -23.03 10.69 -7.78
CA LEU A 49 -22.15 10.24 -6.70
C LEU A 49 -22.28 11.08 -5.41
N LYS A 50 -23.35 11.87 -5.28
CA LYS A 50 -23.52 12.78 -4.12
C LYS A 50 -23.63 12.06 -2.77
N GLU A 51 -24.26 10.88 -2.75
CA GLU A 51 -24.32 10.06 -1.54
C GLU A 51 -22.95 9.46 -1.17
N LEU A 52 -22.19 9.03 -2.19
CA LEU A 52 -20.81 8.55 -1.99
C LEU A 52 -19.90 9.68 -1.49
N GLU A 53 -19.99 10.87 -2.10
CA GLU A 53 -19.26 12.07 -1.70
C GLU A 53 -19.53 12.39 -0.22
N ALA A 54 -20.82 12.47 0.18
CA ALA A 54 -21.22 12.74 1.55
C ALA A 54 -20.75 11.66 2.54
N LYS A 55 -20.81 10.38 2.13
CA LYS A 55 -20.30 9.26 2.94
C LYS A 55 -18.79 9.36 3.14
N ILE A 56 -18.03 9.72 2.11
CA ILE A 56 -16.58 9.93 2.25
C ILE A 56 -16.32 11.13 3.17
N ASP A 57 -17.01 12.26 2.95
CA ASP A 57 -16.87 13.48 3.75
C ASP A 57 -17.15 13.24 5.25
N GLU A 58 -18.15 12.41 5.58
CA GLU A 58 -18.41 12.00 6.96
C GLU A 58 -17.21 11.23 7.55
N LYS A 59 -16.63 10.30 6.79
CA LYS A 59 -15.56 9.41 7.28
C LYS A 59 -14.21 10.08 7.36
N ILE A 60 -13.91 11.05 6.50
CA ILE A 60 -12.63 11.76 6.56
C ILE A 60 -12.54 12.73 7.76
N GLN A 61 -13.65 13.07 8.42
CA GLN A 61 -13.64 13.94 9.61
C GLN A 61 -12.81 13.36 10.77
N GLN A 62 -12.61 12.05 10.82
CA GLN A 62 -11.75 11.40 11.82
C GLN A 62 -10.24 11.57 11.53
N PHE A 63 -9.88 12.13 10.37
CA PHE A 63 -8.50 12.31 9.92
C PHE A 63 -8.21 13.81 9.69
N PRO A 64 -7.85 14.57 10.74
CA PRO A 64 -7.71 16.03 10.66
C PRO A 64 -6.61 16.49 9.70
N ASN A 65 -5.60 15.64 9.47
CA ASN A 65 -4.50 15.91 8.56
C ASN A 65 -4.80 15.46 7.11
N GLY A 66 -6.05 15.12 6.80
CA GLY A 66 -6.44 14.58 5.50
C GLY A 66 -6.22 13.07 5.39
N VAL A 67 -6.54 12.55 4.21
CA VAL A 67 -6.49 11.11 3.92
C VAL A 67 -5.74 10.81 2.65
N PHE A 68 -5.21 9.59 2.58
CA PHE A 68 -4.81 8.95 1.34
C PHE A 68 -5.93 7.99 0.90
N ALA A 69 -6.36 8.08 -0.36
CA ALA A 69 -7.42 7.23 -0.90
C ALA A 69 -6.89 6.26 -1.98
N ARG A 70 -7.38 5.03 -1.95
CA ARG A 70 -7.05 3.99 -2.94
C ARG A 70 -8.20 2.98 -3.10
N LEU A 71 -8.12 2.13 -4.11
CA LEU A 71 -8.85 0.87 -4.08
C LEU A 71 -8.10 -0.14 -3.20
N GLY A 72 -8.79 -1.21 -2.81
CA GLY A 72 -8.19 -2.37 -2.14
C GLY A 72 -6.88 -2.84 -2.77
N SER A 73 -6.84 -2.82 -4.10
CA SER A 73 -5.75 -3.28 -4.95
C SER A 73 -4.63 -2.27 -5.19
N ARG A 74 -4.94 -1.00 -5.53
CA ARG A 74 -3.92 0.01 -5.87
C ARG A 74 -4.40 1.45 -5.67
N SER A 75 -3.45 2.37 -5.61
CA SER A 75 -3.66 3.82 -5.53
C SER A 75 -3.62 4.51 -6.91
N PRO A 76 -4.26 5.70 -7.06
CA PRO A 76 -4.29 6.48 -8.29
C PRO A 76 -2.99 7.24 -8.56
N LYS A 77 -1.82 6.58 -8.46
CA LYS A 77 -0.49 7.22 -8.56
C LYS A 77 -0.20 7.89 -9.92
N ASP A 78 -1.07 7.68 -10.91
CA ASP A 78 -1.06 8.29 -12.25
C ASP A 78 -1.93 9.56 -12.36
N ASP A 79 -2.68 9.95 -11.32
CA ASP A 79 -3.38 11.23 -11.30
C ASP A 79 -2.41 12.39 -10.99
N TYR A 80 -2.13 13.20 -12.01
CA TYR A 80 -1.24 14.36 -11.91
C TYR A 80 -1.70 15.41 -10.89
N ILE A 81 -3.01 15.60 -10.70
CA ILE A 81 -3.54 16.58 -9.73
C ILE A 81 -3.29 16.08 -8.31
N ALA A 82 -3.57 14.80 -8.05
CA ALA A 82 -3.29 14.20 -6.76
C ALA A 82 -1.79 14.19 -6.44
N LEU A 83 -0.93 13.91 -7.43
CA LEU A 83 0.53 13.98 -7.27
C LEU A 83 1.00 15.37 -6.80
N LYS A 84 0.46 16.45 -7.38
CA LYS A 84 0.79 17.82 -6.96
C LYS A 84 0.41 18.13 -5.52
N ASN A 85 -0.59 17.43 -4.99
CA ASN A 85 -1.08 17.58 -3.63
C ASN A 85 -0.59 16.44 -2.73
N ASN A 86 0.50 15.74 -3.09
CA ASN A 86 1.08 14.62 -2.33
C ASN A 86 0.09 13.50 -1.98
N PHE A 87 -0.94 13.31 -2.82
CA PHE A 87 -2.06 12.40 -2.58
C PHE A 87 -2.74 12.62 -1.23
N GLN A 88 -2.73 13.84 -0.73
CA GLN A 88 -3.44 14.29 0.46
C GLN A 88 -4.80 14.84 0.05
N TYR A 89 -5.86 14.15 0.44
CA TYR A 89 -7.24 14.50 0.12
C TYR A 89 -7.97 15.03 1.36
N HIS A 90 -8.83 16.01 1.16
CA HIS A 90 -9.64 16.66 2.21
C HIS A 90 -11.14 16.66 1.91
N SER A 91 -11.57 16.08 0.79
CA SER A 91 -13.00 15.90 0.48
C SER A 91 -13.27 14.65 -0.37
N GLY A 92 -14.49 14.14 -0.27
CA GLY A 92 -15.00 13.07 -1.13
C GLY A 92 -14.97 13.46 -2.60
N LYS A 93 -15.20 14.74 -2.91
CA LYS A 93 -15.10 15.28 -4.27
C LYS A 93 -13.70 15.09 -4.85
N GLU A 94 -12.65 15.49 -4.12
CA GLU A 94 -11.26 15.33 -4.60
C GLU A 94 -10.91 13.87 -4.87
N ILE A 95 -11.38 12.95 -4.01
CA ILE A 95 -11.16 11.50 -4.13
C ILE A 95 -11.88 10.95 -5.36
N ILE A 96 -13.17 11.25 -5.52
CA ILE A 96 -13.98 10.81 -6.66
C ILE A 96 -13.38 11.28 -7.98
N GLU A 97 -13.02 12.58 -8.06
CA GLU A 97 -12.41 13.11 -9.27
C GLU A 97 -11.03 12.50 -9.54
N SER A 98 -10.25 12.20 -8.49
CA SER A 98 -8.94 11.55 -8.62
C SER A 98 -9.07 10.11 -9.14
N PHE A 99 -10.03 9.36 -8.62
CA PHE A 99 -10.30 8.01 -9.08
C PHE A 99 -10.77 8.00 -10.54
N TRP A 100 -11.60 8.96 -10.94
CA TRP A 100 -12.03 9.10 -12.33
C TRP A 100 -10.89 9.45 -13.30
N ARG A 101 -9.94 10.29 -12.88
CA ARG A 101 -8.77 10.66 -13.70
C ARG A 101 -7.74 9.53 -13.85
N SER A 102 -7.76 8.54 -12.96
CA SER A 102 -6.75 7.48 -12.91
C SER A 102 -7.07 6.32 -13.85
N GLU A 103 -6.21 6.10 -14.84
CA GLU A 103 -6.26 4.91 -15.69
C GLU A 103 -5.98 3.64 -14.87
N ARG A 104 -5.09 3.73 -13.88
CA ARG A 104 -4.79 2.63 -12.95
C ARG A 104 -6.04 2.16 -12.21
N ILE A 105 -6.84 3.08 -11.68
CA ILE A 105 -8.10 2.78 -10.98
C ILE A 105 -9.13 2.20 -11.94
N ALA A 106 -9.31 2.81 -13.13
CA ALA A 106 -10.24 2.30 -14.13
C ALA A 106 -9.91 0.85 -14.55
N LYS A 107 -8.63 0.53 -14.77
CA LYS A 107 -8.17 -0.85 -15.07
C LYS A 107 -8.53 -1.85 -13.96
N ASP A 108 -8.46 -1.44 -12.70
CA ASP A 108 -8.78 -2.32 -11.58
C ASP A 108 -10.26 -2.55 -11.39
N ILE A 109 -11.07 -1.52 -11.59
CA ILE A 109 -12.52 -1.67 -11.60
C ILE A 109 -12.94 -2.65 -12.71
N LEU A 110 -12.36 -2.53 -13.92
CA LEU A 110 -12.65 -3.44 -15.03
C LEU A 110 -12.19 -4.87 -14.71
N LEU A 111 -11.00 -5.05 -14.15
CA LEU A 111 -10.49 -6.37 -13.76
C LEU A 111 -11.38 -7.02 -12.67
N ALA A 112 -11.80 -6.24 -11.67
CA ALA A 112 -12.71 -6.70 -10.63
C ALA A 112 -14.05 -7.13 -11.23
N ARG A 113 -14.61 -6.33 -12.15
CA ARG A 113 -15.85 -6.66 -12.86
C ARG A 113 -15.74 -7.97 -13.66
N GLU A 114 -14.63 -8.18 -14.37
CA GLU A 114 -14.36 -9.43 -15.12
C GLU A 114 -14.31 -10.66 -14.20
N ASN A 115 -13.99 -10.47 -12.92
CA ASN A 115 -13.90 -11.55 -11.92
C ASN A 115 -15.07 -11.55 -10.93
N ASN A 116 -16.16 -10.82 -11.21
CA ASN A 116 -17.32 -10.67 -10.32
C ASN A 116 -16.97 -10.22 -8.88
N TYR A 117 -15.91 -9.41 -8.76
CA TYR A 117 -15.46 -8.84 -7.50
C TYR A 117 -16.01 -7.43 -7.32
N ILE A 118 -16.34 -7.07 -6.08
CA ILE A 118 -16.80 -5.71 -5.72
C ILE A 118 -15.60 -4.95 -5.15
N PRO A 119 -15.06 -3.93 -5.86
CA PRO A 119 -13.98 -3.10 -5.34
C PRO A 119 -14.39 -2.34 -4.07
N PHE A 120 -13.43 -2.21 -3.16
CA PHE A 120 -13.57 -1.37 -1.96
C PHE A 120 -12.86 -0.04 -2.16
N LEU A 121 -13.48 1.04 -1.68
CA LEU A 121 -12.81 2.31 -1.48
C LEU A 121 -12.16 2.28 -0.10
N VAL A 122 -10.86 2.58 -0.08
CA VAL A 122 -10.04 2.59 1.13
C VAL A 122 -9.57 4.01 1.41
N LEU A 123 -9.83 4.47 2.63
CA LEU A 123 -9.39 5.74 3.21
C LEU A 123 -8.36 5.43 4.30
N ARG A 124 -7.14 5.93 4.14
CA ARG A 124 -6.08 5.85 5.15
C ARG A 124 -5.81 7.23 5.71
N GLU A 125 -5.49 7.30 6.99
CA GLU A 125 -4.89 8.50 7.57
C GLU A 125 -3.69 8.92 6.71
N TRP A 126 -3.67 10.18 6.28
CA TRP A 126 -2.51 10.69 5.55
C TRP A 126 -1.36 10.91 6.53
N ILE A 127 -0.22 10.31 6.21
CA ILE A 127 1.02 10.50 6.95
C ILE A 127 2.13 10.88 5.97
N GLN A 128 3.04 11.73 6.44
CA GLN A 128 4.27 12.01 5.71
C GLN A 128 5.19 10.78 5.80
N ILE A 129 5.67 10.31 4.65
CA ILE A 129 6.65 9.23 4.55
C ILE A 129 7.83 9.80 3.77
N GLU A 130 8.98 9.90 4.42
CA GLU A 130 10.19 10.36 3.77
C GLU A 130 10.69 9.33 2.74
N PRO A 131 11.34 9.77 1.66
CA PRO A 131 11.76 8.89 0.56
C PRO A 131 12.57 7.65 0.95
N TRP A 132 13.27 7.69 2.08
CA TRP A 132 14.11 6.61 2.59
C TRP A 132 13.37 5.61 3.49
N GLN A 133 12.16 5.94 3.96
CA GLN A 133 11.46 5.22 5.02
C GLN A 133 10.69 3.98 4.55
N GLU A 134 10.57 3.77 3.23
CA GLU A 134 9.81 2.65 2.65
C GLU A 134 10.74 1.51 2.21
N PHE A 135 10.39 0.29 2.62
CA PHE A 135 11.16 -0.92 2.34
C PHE A 135 10.27 -2.05 1.82
N ARG A 136 10.69 -2.71 0.74
CA ARG A 136 10.03 -3.90 0.21
C ARG A 136 10.66 -5.16 0.81
N GLY A 137 9.88 -5.92 1.57
CA GLY A 137 10.23 -7.21 2.14
C GLY A 137 9.72 -8.38 1.29
N PHE A 138 10.57 -9.37 1.11
CA PHE A 138 10.29 -10.63 0.42
C PHE A 138 10.11 -11.73 1.46
N VAL A 139 8.93 -12.36 1.48
CA VAL A 139 8.58 -13.40 2.46
C VAL A 139 8.29 -14.70 1.73
N ILE A 140 8.98 -15.77 2.11
CA ILE A 140 8.77 -17.13 1.60
C ILE A 140 8.59 -18.05 2.80
N GLY A 141 7.53 -18.87 2.79
CA GLY A 141 7.20 -19.77 3.89
C GLY A 141 7.08 -19.03 5.23
N ARG A 142 6.45 -17.85 5.22
CA ARG A 142 6.29 -16.95 6.38
C ARG A 142 7.61 -16.44 6.99
N LYS A 143 8.73 -16.54 6.27
CA LYS A 143 10.05 -16.05 6.69
C LYS A 143 10.49 -14.89 5.79
N LEU A 144 10.94 -13.80 6.39
CA LEU A 144 11.59 -12.71 5.67
C LEU A 144 12.94 -13.18 5.11
N VAL A 145 13.07 -13.14 3.79
CA VAL A 145 14.24 -13.63 3.04
C VAL A 145 14.91 -12.55 2.19
N GLY A 146 14.30 -11.40 2.03
CA GLY A 146 14.91 -10.26 1.35
C GLY A 146 14.30 -8.95 1.83
N LEU A 147 15.09 -7.88 1.79
CA LEU A 147 14.66 -6.52 2.07
C LEU A 147 15.31 -5.57 1.06
N SER A 148 14.54 -4.65 0.50
CA SER A 148 15.04 -3.65 -0.46
C SER A 148 14.59 -2.26 -0.02
N GLN A 149 15.45 -1.24 -0.19
CA GLN A 149 14.99 0.14 -0.35
C GLN A 149 13.92 0.19 -1.43
N TYR A 150 12.77 0.81 -1.14
CA TYR A 150 11.66 0.87 -2.09
C TYR A 150 11.90 1.94 -3.16
N ASN A 151 12.35 3.14 -2.78
CA ASN A 151 12.54 4.25 -3.72
C ASN A 151 13.90 4.16 -4.44
N TYR A 152 14.05 3.15 -5.30
CA TYR A 152 15.30 2.88 -6.02
C TYR A 152 15.37 3.56 -7.40
N ILE A 153 14.23 3.90 -8.01
CA ILE A 153 14.14 4.41 -9.40
C ILE A 153 14.81 5.78 -9.56
N ILE A 154 14.78 6.61 -8.51
CA ILE A 154 15.43 7.93 -8.52
C ILE A 154 16.96 7.83 -8.44
N ASN A 155 17.50 6.63 -8.23
CA ASN A 155 18.94 6.35 -8.17
C ASN A 155 19.67 7.24 -7.15
N GLU A 156 19.06 7.42 -5.99
CA GLU A 156 19.57 8.23 -4.88
C GLU A 156 20.01 7.35 -3.71
N THR A 157 21.11 7.74 -3.08
CA THR A 157 21.63 7.16 -1.85
C THR A 157 21.04 7.89 -0.66
N PHE A 158 20.51 7.15 0.32
CA PHE A 158 19.98 7.73 1.56
C PHE A 158 20.89 7.39 2.74
N PRO A 159 21.68 8.36 3.24
CA PRO A 159 22.56 8.14 4.40
C PRO A 159 21.82 7.58 5.62
N GLU A 160 20.56 7.96 5.80
CA GLU A 160 19.68 7.52 6.89
C GLU A 160 19.52 6.00 6.91
N ILE A 161 19.46 5.36 5.73
CA ILE A 161 19.37 3.89 5.62
C ILE A 161 20.65 3.26 6.13
N LYS A 162 21.81 3.78 5.73
CA LYS A 162 23.12 3.27 6.14
C LYS A 162 23.37 3.49 7.64
N GLU A 163 22.98 4.65 8.17
CA GLU A 163 23.12 4.97 9.59
C GLU A 163 22.23 4.10 10.50
N ASN A 164 21.10 3.61 9.97
CA ASN A 164 20.12 2.82 10.72
C ASN A 164 20.02 1.37 10.23
N GLU A 165 20.96 0.88 9.43
CA GLU A 165 20.88 -0.43 8.74
C GLU A 165 20.48 -1.57 9.69
N ASP A 166 21.25 -1.75 10.78
CA ASP A 166 20.99 -2.78 11.79
C ASP A 166 19.63 -2.60 12.48
N ARG A 167 19.21 -1.35 12.75
CA ARG A 167 17.94 -1.04 13.41
C ARG A 167 16.75 -1.31 12.50
N ILE A 168 16.86 -0.98 11.22
CA ILE A 168 15.85 -1.25 10.19
C ILE A 168 15.64 -2.76 10.09
N VAL A 169 16.72 -3.51 9.86
CA VAL A 169 16.67 -4.97 9.73
C VAL A 169 16.08 -5.60 10.98
N TRP A 170 16.58 -5.22 12.16
CA TRP A 170 16.08 -5.77 13.42
C TRP A 170 14.59 -5.45 13.64
N SER A 171 14.17 -4.20 13.43
CA SER A 171 12.78 -3.77 13.69
C SER A 171 11.80 -4.45 12.73
N ILE A 172 12.17 -4.60 11.46
CA ILE A 172 11.34 -5.30 10.45
C ILE A 172 11.30 -6.80 10.75
N GLN A 173 12.40 -7.43 11.16
CA GLN A 173 12.40 -8.84 11.58
C GLN A 173 11.52 -9.08 12.81
N MET A 174 11.57 -8.17 13.80
CA MET A 174 10.69 -8.23 14.97
C MET A 174 9.22 -8.06 14.58
N LYS A 175 8.92 -7.11 13.68
CA LYS A 175 7.56 -6.95 13.12
C LYS A 175 7.10 -8.23 12.44
N MET A 176 7.95 -8.84 11.61
CA MET A 176 7.67 -10.12 10.96
C MET A 176 7.37 -11.24 11.95
N GLY A 177 8.12 -11.32 13.06
CA GLY A 177 7.84 -12.27 14.13
C GLY A 177 6.42 -12.16 14.73
N VAL A 178 5.87 -10.94 14.73
CA VAL A 178 4.50 -10.65 15.21
C VAL A 178 3.45 -10.95 14.14
N ILE A 179 3.68 -10.55 12.88
CA ILE A 179 2.63 -10.57 11.85
C ILE A 179 2.60 -11.85 11.01
N LYS A 180 3.64 -12.68 11.01
CA LYS A 180 3.78 -13.80 10.08
C LYS A 180 2.61 -14.79 10.08
N GLU A 181 1.98 -15.02 11.24
CA GLU A 181 0.82 -15.92 11.36
C GLU A 181 -0.49 -15.26 10.95
N LEU A 182 -0.48 -13.94 10.76
CA LEU A 182 -1.61 -13.12 10.31
C LEU A 182 -1.56 -12.87 8.79
N LEU A 183 -0.52 -13.32 8.09
CA LEU A 183 -0.40 -13.12 6.65
C LEU A 183 -1.45 -13.97 5.90
N PRO A 184 -2.07 -13.42 4.84
CA PRO A 184 -3.09 -14.15 4.08
C PRO A 184 -2.51 -15.29 3.24
N THR A 185 -1.21 -15.27 2.95
CA THR A 185 -0.49 -16.30 2.21
C THR A 185 0.90 -16.54 2.83
N ASP A 186 1.46 -17.74 2.61
CA ASP A 186 2.78 -18.10 3.13
C ASP A 186 3.92 -17.37 2.40
N ASP A 187 3.76 -17.21 1.08
CA ASP A 187 4.66 -16.46 0.22
C ASP A 187 4.00 -15.13 -0.15
N ILE A 188 4.65 -14.02 0.17
CA ILE A 188 4.09 -12.68 -0.02
C ILE A 188 5.18 -11.61 -0.08
N ILE A 189 4.87 -10.49 -0.71
CA ILE A 189 5.70 -9.29 -0.66
C ILE A 189 5.01 -8.26 0.22
N ILE A 190 5.78 -7.62 1.10
CA ILE A 190 5.26 -6.66 2.08
C ILE A 190 6.03 -5.37 1.93
N ASP A 191 5.33 -4.27 1.67
CA ASP A 191 5.93 -2.94 1.76
C ASP A 191 5.77 -2.46 3.22
N PHE A 192 6.88 -2.08 3.84
CA PHE A 192 6.98 -1.60 5.20
C PHE A 192 7.33 -0.12 5.22
N ILE A 193 6.82 0.60 6.21
CA ILE A 193 7.34 1.90 6.61
C ILE A 193 8.14 1.70 7.89
N TYR A 194 9.36 2.22 7.92
CA TYR A 194 10.16 2.33 9.13
C TYR A 194 10.36 3.80 9.49
N SER A 195 10.14 4.14 10.75
CA SER A 195 10.44 5.46 11.32
C SER A 195 11.24 5.31 12.61
N ASN A 196 12.09 6.28 12.88
CA ASN A 196 12.88 6.39 14.10
C ASN A 196 12.74 7.81 14.69
N GLU A 197 11.80 7.96 15.61
CA GLU A 197 11.52 9.26 16.20
C GLU A 197 12.29 9.44 17.52
N GLN A 198 12.92 10.59 17.69
CA GLN A 198 13.63 10.93 18.92
C GLN A 198 12.68 11.58 19.92
N PHE A 199 12.53 10.96 21.08
CA PHE A 199 11.78 11.48 22.21
C PHE A 199 12.72 11.70 23.39
N GLY A 200 13.22 12.92 23.51
CA GLY A 200 14.26 13.25 24.50
C GLY A 200 15.55 12.48 24.23
N ASN A 201 15.92 11.59 25.15
CA ASN A 201 17.13 10.75 25.05
C ASN A 201 16.86 9.36 24.45
N GLU A 202 15.61 9.05 24.11
CA GLU A 202 15.22 7.75 23.56
C GLU A 202 14.94 7.87 22.06
N ILE A 203 15.28 6.81 21.32
CA ILE A 203 14.91 6.65 19.92
C ILE A 203 13.86 5.54 19.87
N VAL A 204 12.66 5.89 19.43
CA VAL A 204 11.55 4.95 19.25
C VAL A 204 11.53 4.54 17.79
N ASN A 205 11.74 3.25 17.54
CA ASN A 205 11.67 2.67 16.21
C ASN A 205 10.27 2.08 16.02
N GLU A 206 9.60 2.46 14.94
CA GLU A 206 8.28 1.94 14.58
C GLU A 206 8.35 1.31 13.18
N VAL A 207 7.62 0.20 13.00
CA VAL A 207 7.39 -0.41 11.70
C VAL A 207 5.90 -0.59 11.46
N LYS A 208 5.41 -0.07 10.34
CA LYS A 208 4.02 -0.25 9.86
C LYS A 208 4.02 -1.09 8.58
N VAL A 209 3.02 -1.95 8.44
CA VAL A 209 2.72 -2.63 7.18
C VAL A 209 1.98 -1.65 6.28
N LEU A 210 2.55 -1.31 5.13
CA LEU A 210 1.95 -0.37 4.19
C LEU A 210 1.11 -1.10 3.14
N GLU A 211 1.67 -2.13 2.51
CA GLU A 211 1.02 -2.83 1.40
C GLU A 211 1.42 -4.30 1.35
N LEU A 212 0.50 -5.14 0.89
CA LEU A 212 0.75 -6.53 0.55
C LEU A 212 0.65 -6.69 -0.95
N ASN A 213 1.62 -7.41 -1.51
CA ASN A 213 1.68 -7.72 -2.93
C ASN A 213 1.91 -9.22 -3.11
N PRO A 214 1.42 -9.82 -4.21
CA PRO A 214 1.66 -11.23 -4.46
C PRO A 214 3.15 -11.50 -4.66
N PHE A 215 3.62 -12.64 -4.18
CA PHE A 215 4.98 -13.12 -4.48
C PHE A 215 5.02 -13.62 -5.92
N SER A 216 5.38 -12.72 -6.85
CA SER A 216 5.23 -12.96 -8.29
C SER A 216 6.17 -12.10 -9.12
N ILE A 217 6.54 -12.61 -10.30
CA ILE A 217 7.35 -11.88 -11.29
C ILE A 217 6.70 -10.58 -11.79
N TYR A 218 5.40 -10.40 -11.56
CA TYR A 218 4.67 -9.18 -11.91
C TYR A 218 4.78 -8.07 -10.85
N THR A 219 5.25 -8.41 -9.64
CA THR A 219 5.54 -7.42 -8.60
C THR A 219 6.95 -6.91 -8.81
N ASP A 220 7.14 -5.59 -8.74
CA ASP A 220 8.46 -4.97 -8.90
C ASP A 220 9.45 -5.51 -7.85
N PRO A 221 10.60 -6.11 -8.24
CA PRO A 221 11.55 -6.65 -7.28
C PRO A 221 12.43 -5.58 -6.61
N CYS A 222 12.25 -4.29 -6.94
CA CYS A 222 13.12 -3.20 -6.51
C CYS A 222 14.59 -3.49 -6.85
N LEU A 223 15.47 -3.58 -5.84
CA LEU A 223 16.90 -3.88 -6.02
C LEU A 223 17.21 -5.39 -6.15
N PHE A 224 16.17 -6.24 -6.17
CA PHE A 224 16.29 -7.65 -6.53
C PHE A 224 15.99 -7.88 -8.02
N ASN A 225 16.20 -9.11 -8.46
CA ASN A 225 15.96 -9.55 -9.81
C ASN A 225 15.37 -10.97 -9.78
N TRP A 226 14.10 -11.10 -10.18
CA TRP A 226 13.38 -12.37 -10.23
C TRP A 226 14.06 -13.50 -11.01
N SER A 227 14.92 -13.18 -11.97
CA SER A 227 15.60 -14.17 -12.80
C SER A 227 16.94 -14.64 -12.21
N ARG A 228 17.46 -13.97 -11.18
CA ARG A 228 18.82 -14.19 -10.65
C ARG A 228 18.83 -14.49 -9.15
N ASP A 229 17.95 -13.86 -8.39
CA ASP A 229 17.93 -13.98 -6.94
C ASP A 229 17.13 -15.21 -6.51
N THR A 230 17.74 -16.04 -5.66
CA THR A 230 17.16 -17.31 -5.21
C THR A 230 16.47 -17.21 -3.86
N PHE A 231 16.73 -16.13 -3.10
CA PHE A 231 16.20 -15.92 -1.75
C PHE A 231 16.56 -17.02 -0.73
N ASP A 232 17.68 -17.74 -0.96
CA ASP A 232 18.16 -18.81 -0.06
C ASP A 232 18.67 -18.28 1.29
N LYS A 233 19.08 -17.01 1.33
CA LYS A 233 19.60 -16.32 2.50
C LYS A 233 19.01 -14.92 2.57
N PHE A 234 18.86 -14.41 3.79
CA PHE A 234 18.44 -13.04 4.00
C PHE A 234 19.47 -12.06 3.43
N GLU A 235 19.00 -11.12 2.61
CA GLU A 235 19.79 -10.01 2.08
C GLU A 235 19.02 -8.70 2.27
N PHE A 236 19.74 -7.64 2.65
CA PHE A 236 19.23 -6.27 2.63
C PHE A 236 19.98 -5.48 1.56
N ARG A 237 19.23 -4.91 0.60
CA ARG A 237 19.79 -4.13 -0.52
C ARG A 237 19.27 -2.70 -0.48
N TYR A 238 20.20 -1.75 -0.56
CA TYR A 238 19.94 -0.33 -0.70
C TYR A 238 21.09 0.31 -1.47
N LEU A 239 20.86 1.49 -2.07
CA LEU A 239 21.87 2.18 -2.86
C LEU A 239 22.95 2.79 -1.93
N GLN A 240 24.23 2.59 -2.29
CA GLN A 240 25.39 3.04 -1.52
C GLN A 240 26.12 4.22 -2.16
#